data_AF-A0A933GBQ4-F1
#
_entry.id   AF-A0A933GBQ4-F1
#
_cell.length_a   1.000
_cell.length_b   1.000
_cell.length_c   1.000
_cell.angle_alpha   90.00
_cell.angle_beta   90.00
_cell.angle_gamma   90.00
#
_symmetry.space_group_name_H-M   'P 1'
#
loop_
_entity.id
_entity.type
_entity.pdbx_description
1 polymer ?
#
loop_
_entity_poly.entity_id
_entity_poly.type
_entity_poly.pdbx_seq_one_letter_code
_entity_poly.pdbx_strand_id
1 'polypeptide(L)'
;MGRGALASLVFLSCLLGSAPLSAASFSLTPRETQEAIRFGQRSVVSEEFGREWKTVNSSGETLTVVTPFFRLAQAARNAAFRAQSLKQREIDALLKEHQRRLLVWAFLKGGGEDFARWYQAVLRVPGKGEIRPSFVQNERTALRQEDGRFLARSIYAFPADDLDPKGRVTLVVRDKDEREVARFVIDLSAMR
;
A
#
# COMPACT_ATOMS: atom_id res chain seq x y z
N MET A 1 0.91 -28.18 -66.01
CA MET A 1 0.37 -28.52 -64.68
C MET A 1 1.40 -28.12 -63.63
N GLY A 2 1.28 -26.92 -63.08
CA GLY A 2 2.23 -26.37 -62.12
C GLY A 2 1.52 -26.02 -60.81
N ARG A 3 1.92 -26.69 -59.73
CA ARG A 3 1.52 -26.38 -58.35
C ARG A 3 2.28 -25.16 -57.87
N GLY A 4 1.62 -24.27 -57.13
CA GLY A 4 2.25 -23.17 -56.41
C GLY A 4 1.33 -22.67 -55.31
N ALA A 5 1.35 -23.38 -54.18
CA ALA A 5 0.64 -22.98 -52.96
C ALA A 5 1.39 -21.82 -52.30
N LEU A 6 0.73 -20.68 -52.12
CA LEU A 6 1.19 -19.61 -51.24
C LEU A 6 0.46 -19.73 -49.91
N ALA A 7 1.11 -20.40 -48.95
CA ALA A 7 0.71 -20.38 -47.55
C ALA A 7 1.38 -19.18 -46.87
N SER A 8 0.61 -18.14 -46.58
CA SER A 8 1.06 -17.03 -45.75
C SER A 8 1.09 -17.46 -44.29
N LEU A 9 2.30 -17.68 -43.75
CA LEU A 9 2.51 -17.82 -42.31
C LEU A 9 2.41 -16.42 -41.66
N VAL A 10 1.34 -16.19 -40.90
CA VAL A 10 1.25 -15.06 -39.97
C VAL A 10 1.87 -15.50 -38.65
N PHE A 11 3.09 -15.04 -38.38
CA PHE A 11 3.69 -15.14 -37.04
C PHE A 11 3.06 -14.08 -36.13
N LEU A 12 2.05 -14.49 -35.35
CA LEU A 12 1.50 -13.66 -34.28
C LEU A 12 2.36 -13.88 -33.02
N SER A 13 3.39 -13.06 -32.85
CA SER A 13 4.19 -13.01 -31.62
C SER A 13 3.37 -12.35 -30.50
N CYS A 14 2.62 -13.16 -29.76
CA CYS A 14 2.02 -12.75 -28.49
C CYS A 14 3.14 -12.52 -27.45
N LEU A 15 3.60 -11.27 -27.33
CA LEU A 15 4.26 -10.77 -26.13
C LEU A 15 3.23 -10.67 -24.99
N LEU A 16 2.80 -11.82 -24.48
CA LEU A 16 2.16 -11.90 -23.18
C LEU A 16 3.27 -11.77 -22.12
N GLY A 17 3.72 -10.54 -21.90
CA GLY A 17 4.37 -10.18 -20.66
C GLY A 17 3.33 -10.34 -19.56
N SER A 18 3.24 -11.54 -18.98
CA SER A 18 2.58 -11.74 -17.70
C SER A 18 3.39 -10.96 -16.67
N ALA A 19 3.04 -9.68 -16.47
CA ALA A 19 3.38 -9.00 -15.24
C ALA A 19 2.96 -9.96 -14.12
N PRO A 20 3.85 -10.32 -13.17
CA PRO A 20 3.40 -11.09 -12.03
C PRO A 20 2.23 -10.31 -11.43
N LEU A 21 1.05 -10.93 -11.47
CA LEU A 21 -0.14 -10.41 -10.82
C LEU A 21 0.26 -10.23 -9.36
N SER A 22 0.56 -8.98 -9.00
CA SER A 22 0.93 -8.63 -7.65
C SER A 22 -0.26 -8.94 -6.74
N ALA A 23 0.00 -9.33 -5.51
CA ALA A 23 -1.03 -9.47 -4.51
C ALA A 23 -0.40 -9.07 -3.19
N ALA A 24 -1.15 -8.34 -2.37
CA ALA A 24 -0.63 -7.89 -1.09
C ALA A 24 -0.27 -9.11 -0.23
N SER A 25 1.02 -9.37 -0.04
CA SER A 25 1.45 -10.48 0.79
C SER A 25 1.50 -10.04 2.24
N PHE A 26 0.65 -10.64 3.07
CA PHE A 26 0.61 -10.37 4.52
C PHE A 26 1.62 -11.21 5.31
N SER A 27 2.38 -12.07 4.62
CA SER A 27 3.48 -12.86 5.18
C SER A 27 4.46 -13.20 4.06
N LEU A 28 5.64 -12.59 4.07
CA LEU A 28 6.61 -12.78 2.99
C LEU A 28 7.29 -14.15 3.08
N THR A 29 7.41 -14.81 1.94
CA THR A 29 8.33 -15.93 1.76
C THR A 29 9.79 -15.45 1.79
N PRO A 30 10.78 -16.36 1.98
CA PRO A 30 12.20 -15.99 1.87
C PRO A 30 12.56 -15.38 0.50
N ARG A 31 11.91 -15.83 -0.57
CA ARG A 31 12.10 -15.29 -1.93
C ARG A 31 11.60 -13.85 -2.03
N GLU A 32 10.36 -13.59 -1.59
CA GLU A 32 9.77 -12.25 -1.59
C GLU A 32 10.53 -11.30 -0.67
N THR A 33 11.03 -11.80 0.47
CA THR A 33 11.90 -11.04 1.38
C THR A 33 13.15 -10.53 0.65
N GLN A 34 13.86 -11.41 -0.05
CA GLN A 34 15.05 -11.02 -0.84
C GLN A 34 14.69 -10.09 -2.00
N GLU A 35 13.52 -10.30 -2.62
CA GLU A 35 13.03 -9.42 -3.68
C GLU A 35 12.75 -8.00 -3.18
N ALA A 36 12.07 -7.85 -2.05
CA ALA A 36 11.80 -6.56 -1.43
C ALA A 36 13.09 -5.80 -1.10
N ILE A 37 14.10 -6.50 -0.55
CA ILE A 37 15.41 -5.91 -0.25
C ILE A 37 16.09 -5.41 -1.52
N ARG A 38 16.19 -6.25 -2.55
CA ARG A 38 16.80 -5.87 -3.84
C ARG A 38 16.05 -4.72 -4.51
N PHE A 39 14.73 -4.75 -4.48
CA PHE A 39 13.88 -3.69 -5.02
C PHE A 39 14.16 -2.36 -4.31
N GLY A 40 14.21 -2.36 -2.97
CA GLY A 40 14.55 -1.19 -2.16
C GLY A 40 15.94 -0.64 -2.48
N GLN A 41 16.96 -1.50 -2.50
CA GLN A 41 18.35 -1.13 -2.80
C GLN A 41 18.52 -0.51 -4.19
N ARG A 42 17.77 -0.99 -5.20
CA ARG A 42 17.81 -0.45 -6.57
C ARG A 42 17.02 0.84 -6.74
N SER A 43 16.17 1.19 -5.78
CA SER A 43 15.23 2.31 -5.88
C SER A 43 15.70 3.55 -5.10
N VAL A 44 16.96 3.63 -4.69
CA VAL A 44 17.49 4.72 -3.83
C VAL A 44 17.14 6.10 -4.39
N VAL A 45 17.35 6.33 -5.68
CA VAL A 45 17.08 7.61 -6.37
C VAL A 45 15.78 7.61 -7.18
N SER A 46 14.95 6.57 -7.03
CA SER A 46 13.70 6.47 -7.79
C SER A 46 12.60 7.29 -7.14
N GLU A 47 12.09 8.29 -7.86
CA GLU A 47 10.90 9.06 -7.47
C GLU A 47 9.61 8.22 -7.55
N GLU A 48 9.62 7.17 -8.36
CA GLU A 48 8.50 6.23 -8.54
C GLU A 48 8.36 5.26 -7.37
N PHE A 49 9.35 5.20 -6.46
CA PHE A 49 9.28 4.33 -5.31
C PHE A 49 8.07 4.66 -4.44
N GLY A 50 7.29 3.64 -4.11
CA GLY A 50 6.12 3.81 -3.25
C GLY A 50 4.81 4.01 -4.01
N ARG A 51 4.84 4.27 -5.32
CA ARG A 51 3.62 4.59 -6.10
C ARG A 51 2.57 3.49 -6.07
N GLU A 52 2.98 2.22 -6.19
CA GLU A 52 2.03 1.09 -6.22
C GLU A 52 1.23 0.95 -4.93
N TRP A 53 1.76 1.44 -3.80
CA TRP A 53 1.09 1.39 -2.50
C TRP A 53 0.27 2.64 -2.19
N LYS A 54 0.28 3.65 -3.07
CA LYS A 54 -0.43 4.91 -2.85
C LYS A 54 -1.77 4.89 -3.59
N THR A 55 -2.82 5.30 -2.89
CA THR A 55 -4.12 5.63 -3.48
C THR A 55 -4.51 7.06 -3.11
N VAL A 56 -5.30 7.71 -3.96
CA VAL A 56 -5.77 9.08 -3.79
C VAL A 56 -7.29 9.05 -3.89
N ASN A 57 -7.97 9.72 -2.96
CA ASN A 57 -9.43 9.80 -3.01
C ASN A 57 -9.91 10.99 -3.86
N SER A 58 -11.22 11.13 -4.02
CA SER A 58 -11.85 12.22 -4.78
C SER A 58 -11.53 13.61 -4.25
N SER A 59 -11.15 13.72 -2.98
CA SER A 59 -10.82 14.98 -2.30
C SER A 59 -9.33 15.33 -2.40
N GLY A 60 -8.52 14.52 -3.10
CA GLY A 60 -7.07 14.71 -3.22
C GLY A 60 -6.28 14.33 -1.96
N GLU A 61 -6.92 13.69 -0.98
CA GLU A 61 -6.22 13.10 0.17
C GLU A 61 -5.54 11.81 -0.25
N THR A 62 -4.48 11.42 0.45
CA THR A 62 -3.67 10.26 0.05
C THR A 62 -3.67 9.19 1.13
N LEU A 63 -3.56 7.94 0.70
CA LEU A 63 -3.42 6.79 1.57
C LEU A 63 -2.25 5.96 1.07
N THR A 64 -1.34 5.59 1.96
CA THR A 64 -0.31 4.59 1.69
C THR A 64 -0.68 3.28 2.36
N VAL A 65 -0.74 2.19 1.59
CA VAL A 65 -0.92 0.84 2.12
C VAL A 65 0.45 0.25 2.44
N VAL A 66 0.62 -0.17 3.68
CA VAL A 66 1.92 -0.48 4.25
C VAL A 66 2.04 -1.99 4.39
N THR A 67 2.35 -2.65 3.27
CA THR A 67 2.57 -4.10 3.23
C THR A 67 3.93 -4.46 3.85
N PRO A 68 4.12 -5.72 4.28
CA PRO A 68 5.43 -6.26 4.63
C PRO A 68 6.48 -6.00 3.54
N PHE A 69 6.15 -6.18 2.25
CA PHE A 69 7.06 -5.94 1.14
C PHE A 69 7.46 -4.45 1.09
N PHE A 70 6.50 -3.53 1.13
CA PHE A 70 6.75 -2.09 1.13
C PHE A 70 7.69 -1.70 2.27
N ARG A 71 7.42 -2.17 3.48
CA ARG A 71 8.21 -1.82 4.66
C ARG A 71 9.64 -2.31 4.57
N LEU A 72 9.82 -3.56 4.13
CA LEU A 72 11.15 -4.12 3.96
C LEU A 72 11.92 -3.41 2.83
N ALA A 73 11.26 -3.14 1.71
CA ALA A 73 11.85 -2.37 0.61
C ALA A 73 12.21 -0.95 1.02
N GLN A 74 11.37 -0.27 1.79
CA GLN A 74 11.63 1.08 2.31
C GLN A 74 12.83 1.07 3.27
N ALA A 75 12.91 0.10 4.17
CA ALA A 75 14.04 -0.07 5.07
C ALA A 75 15.34 -0.34 4.29
N ALA A 76 15.30 -1.21 3.29
CA ALA A 76 16.45 -1.55 2.45
C ALA A 76 16.91 -0.35 1.60
N ARG A 77 15.98 0.44 1.07
CA ARG A 77 16.27 1.70 0.37
C ARG A 77 16.99 2.68 1.29
N ASN A 78 16.47 2.88 2.51
CA ASN A 78 17.06 3.79 3.49
C ASN A 78 18.46 3.34 3.93
N ALA A 79 18.68 2.04 4.12
CA ALA A 79 19.99 1.48 4.43
C ALA A 79 20.97 1.70 3.26
N ALA A 80 20.56 1.38 2.03
CA ALA A 80 21.38 1.55 0.84
C ALA A 80 21.76 3.01 0.58
N PHE A 81 20.84 3.95 0.81
CA PHE A 81 21.13 5.39 0.75
C PHE A 81 22.27 5.80 1.71
N ARG A 82 22.40 5.11 2.85
CA ARG A 82 23.46 5.32 3.84
C ARG A 82 24.70 4.42 3.60
N ALA A 83 24.79 3.78 2.44
CA ALA A 83 25.81 2.76 2.13
C ALA A 83 25.90 1.62 3.16
N GLN A 84 24.75 1.23 3.72
CA GLN A 84 24.60 0.16 4.70
C GLN A 84 23.71 -0.97 4.15
N SER A 85 23.79 -2.14 4.79
CA SER A 85 22.85 -3.24 4.59
C SER A 85 21.96 -3.42 5.81
N LEU A 86 20.76 -3.98 5.60
CA LEU A 86 19.91 -4.42 6.70
C LEU A 86 20.54 -5.64 7.38
N LYS A 87 20.56 -5.64 8.70
CA LYS A 87 20.97 -6.80 9.49
C LYS A 87 19.81 -7.79 9.60
N GLN A 88 20.11 -9.08 9.71
CA GLN A 88 19.07 -10.11 9.82
C GLN A 88 18.07 -9.83 10.95
N ARG A 89 18.55 -9.41 12.13
CA ARG A 89 17.70 -9.02 13.27
C ARG A 89 16.69 -7.90 12.94
N GLU A 90 17.06 -6.98 12.05
CA GLU A 90 16.21 -5.85 11.65
C GLU A 90 15.13 -6.32 10.67
N ILE A 91 15.49 -7.23 9.77
CA ILE A 91 14.56 -7.90 8.85
C ILE A 91 13.53 -8.68 9.67
N ASP A 92 13.98 -9.54 10.60
CA ASP A 92 13.11 -10.39 11.40
C ASP A 92 12.14 -9.55 12.27
N ALA A 93 12.64 -8.48 12.89
CA ALA A 93 11.82 -7.56 13.67
C ALA A 93 10.73 -6.89 12.83
N LEU A 94 11.08 -6.40 11.63
CA LEU A 94 10.15 -5.75 10.72
C LEU A 94 9.07 -6.73 10.23
N LEU A 95 9.45 -7.93 9.80
CA LEU A 95 8.50 -8.95 9.35
C LEU A 95 7.56 -9.38 10.47
N LYS A 96 8.09 -9.58 11.69
CA LYS A 96 7.28 -9.92 12.87
C LYS A 96 6.29 -8.80 13.21
N GLU A 97 6.70 -7.54 13.08
CA GLU A 97 5.82 -6.41 13.34
C GLU A 97 4.68 -6.40 12.32
N HIS A 98 4.99 -6.51 11.02
CA HIS A 98 4.04 -6.26 9.93
C HIS A 98 3.25 -7.47 9.42
N GLN A 99 3.52 -8.68 9.90
CA GLN A 99 2.76 -9.89 9.50
C GLN A 99 1.29 -9.85 9.92
N ARG A 100 0.42 -10.50 9.14
CA ARG A 100 -1.01 -10.74 9.44
C ARG A 100 -1.84 -9.47 9.70
N ARG A 101 -1.38 -8.31 9.24
CA ARG A 101 -2.11 -7.04 9.36
C ARG A 101 -2.01 -6.20 8.08
N LEU A 102 -3.10 -5.52 7.76
CA LEU A 102 -3.11 -4.46 6.76
C LEU A 102 -2.90 -3.13 7.50
N LEU A 103 -1.71 -2.56 7.37
CA LEU A 103 -1.40 -1.24 7.92
C LEU A 103 -1.62 -0.18 6.84
N VAL A 104 -2.20 0.96 7.21
CA VAL A 104 -2.39 2.09 6.31
C VAL A 104 -1.98 3.41 6.96
N TRP A 105 -1.41 4.31 6.17
CA TRP A 105 -1.13 5.70 6.54
C TRP A 105 -2.03 6.61 5.72
N ALA A 106 -3.03 7.19 6.35
CA ALA A 106 -3.97 8.14 5.75
C ALA A 106 -3.48 9.57 6.00
N PHE A 107 -3.30 10.34 4.93
CA PHE A 107 -2.95 11.75 4.97
C PHE A 107 -4.19 12.55 4.61
N LEU A 108 -4.83 13.08 5.64
CA LEU A 108 -6.17 13.68 5.60
C LEU A 108 -6.06 15.21 5.69
N LYS A 109 -7.03 15.93 5.13
CA LYS A 109 -7.06 17.39 5.13
C LYS A 109 -8.25 17.95 5.93
N GLY A 110 -7.98 18.84 6.88
CA GLY A 110 -9.00 19.46 7.73
C GLY A 110 -8.94 20.98 7.76
N GLY A 111 -9.93 21.58 8.44
CA GLY A 111 -10.04 23.04 8.62
C GLY A 111 -9.40 23.58 9.90
N GLY A 112 -8.92 22.73 10.80
CA GLY A 112 -8.28 23.13 12.07
C GLY A 112 -7.16 22.18 12.47
N GLU A 113 -6.37 22.54 13.47
CA GLU A 113 -5.18 21.78 13.89
C GLU A 113 -5.50 20.43 14.53
N ASP A 114 -6.63 20.29 15.21
CA ASP A 114 -7.00 19.11 15.99
C ASP A 114 -8.03 18.21 15.29
N PHE A 115 -8.35 18.51 14.04
CA PHE A 115 -9.48 17.93 13.33
C PHE A 115 -9.48 16.39 13.26
N ALA A 116 -8.30 15.78 13.17
CA ALA A 116 -8.13 14.33 13.03
C ALA A 116 -8.08 13.58 14.37
N ARG A 117 -8.01 14.29 15.50
CA ARG A 117 -7.73 13.72 16.83
C ARG A 117 -8.67 12.57 17.20
N TRP A 118 -9.93 12.68 16.81
CA TRP A 118 -11.01 11.76 17.16
C TRP A 118 -11.51 10.92 15.99
N TYR A 119 -10.77 10.89 14.89
CA TYR A 119 -11.16 10.10 13.74
C TYR A 119 -11.17 8.61 14.05
N GLN A 120 -12.22 7.95 13.59
CA GLN A 120 -12.38 6.51 13.66
C GLN A 120 -12.32 5.95 12.25
N ALA A 121 -11.73 4.78 12.09
CA ALA A 121 -11.65 4.12 10.79
C ALA A 121 -12.27 2.73 10.85
N VAL A 122 -12.83 2.30 9.72
CA VAL A 122 -13.25 0.93 9.46
C VAL A 122 -12.79 0.51 8.08
N LEU A 123 -12.51 -0.78 7.92
CA LEU A 123 -12.24 -1.38 6.62
C LEU A 123 -13.48 -2.15 6.17
N ARG A 124 -14.11 -1.71 5.08
CA ARG A 124 -15.23 -2.41 4.47
C ARG A 124 -14.72 -3.47 3.51
N VAL A 125 -15.13 -4.71 3.74
CA VAL A 125 -14.79 -5.86 2.91
C VAL A 125 -16.07 -6.36 2.22
N PRO A 126 -16.11 -6.39 0.87
CA PRO A 126 -17.27 -6.89 0.14
C PRO A 126 -17.67 -8.30 0.60
N GLY A 127 -18.96 -8.48 0.92
CA GLY A 127 -19.50 -9.77 1.38
C GLY A 127 -19.14 -10.17 2.82
N LYS A 128 -18.26 -9.45 3.53
CA LYS A 128 -17.89 -9.74 4.93
C LYS A 128 -18.31 -8.67 5.93
N GLY A 129 -18.43 -7.41 5.52
CA GLY A 129 -18.86 -6.29 6.39
C GLY A 129 -17.74 -5.34 6.79
N GLU A 130 -17.87 -4.68 7.95
CA GLU A 130 -16.88 -3.74 8.48
C GLU A 130 -15.91 -4.43 9.46
N ILE A 131 -14.61 -4.25 9.25
CA ILE A 131 -13.54 -4.68 10.16
C ILE A 131 -13.02 -3.45 10.91
N ARG A 132 -12.95 -3.54 12.25
CA ARG A 132 -12.36 -2.50 13.09
C ARG A 132 -10.84 -2.64 13.15
N PRO A 133 -10.10 -1.52 13.29
CA PRO A 133 -8.66 -1.57 13.44
C PRO A 133 -8.29 -2.17 14.81
N SER A 134 -7.23 -2.96 14.84
CA SER A 134 -6.57 -3.42 16.07
C SER A 134 -5.59 -2.39 16.64
N PHE A 135 -5.19 -1.40 15.83
CA PHE A 135 -4.34 -0.29 16.25
C PHE A 135 -4.76 1.01 15.56
N VAL A 136 -4.78 2.10 16.34
CA VAL A 136 -5.11 3.45 15.86
C VAL A 136 -4.11 4.44 16.43
N GLN A 137 -3.55 5.28 15.56
CA GLN A 137 -2.79 6.46 15.95
C GLN A 137 -3.16 7.62 15.03
N ASN A 138 -3.90 8.58 15.55
CA ASN A 138 -4.21 9.82 14.83
C ASN A 138 -3.18 10.90 15.20
N GLU A 139 -2.82 11.74 14.23
CA GLU A 139 -2.11 12.99 14.50
C GLU A 139 -2.96 13.85 15.46
N ARG A 140 -2.32 14.36 16.52
CA ARG A 140 -3.01 15.24 17.49
C ARG A 140 -2.99 16.70 17.08
N THR A 141 -1.98 17.08 16.29
CA THR A 141 -1.76 18.45 15.81
C THR A 141 -1.32 18.36 14.36
N ALA A 142 -2.24 18.72 13.48
CA ALA A 142 -2.06 18.72 12.03
C ALA A 142 -1.19 19.90 11.58
N LEU A 143 -0.48 19.71 10.47
CA LEU A 143 0.42 20.71 9.92
C LEU A 143 -0.33 21.62 8.95
N ARG A 144 -0.29 22.94 9.19
CA ARG A 144 -0.84 23.92 8.25
C ARG A 144 -0.13 23.83 6.90
N GLN A 145 -0.90 23.85 5.82
CA GLN A 145 -0.44 23.80 4.45
C GLN A 145 -0.55 25.18 3.80
N GLU A 146 0.09 25.35 2.63
CA GLU A 146 0.06 26.60 1.85
C GLU A 146 -1.35 26.97 1.39
N ASP A 147 -2.21 25.97 1.14
CA ASP A 147 -3.62 26.14 0.79
C ASP A 147 -4.50 26.63 1.97
N GLY A 148 -3.90 26.87 3.13
CA GLY A 148 -4.57 27.30 4.36
C GLY A 148 -5.27 26.18 5.13
N ARG A 149 -5.32 24.95 4.59
CA ARG A 149 -5.86 23.77 5.29
C ARG A 149 -4.79 23.13 6.17
N PHE A 150 -5.20 22.15 6.96
CA PHE A 150 -4.31 21.37 7.82
C PHE A 150 -4.19 19.94 7.31
N LEU A 151 -2.99 19.38 7.35
CA LEU A 151 -2.69 17.99 6.96
C LEU A 151 -2.36 17.17 8.21
N ALA A 152 -3.10 16.09 8.43
CA ALA A 152 -2.84 15.13 9.50
C ALA A 152 -2.49 13.76 8.92
N ARG A 153 -1.57 13.03 9.56
CA ARG A 153 -1.35 11.61 9.27
C ARG A 153 -2.02 10.74 10.34
N SER A 154 -2.95 9.90 9.92
CA SER A 154 -3.53 8.86 10.76
C SER A 154 -3.04 7.48 10.33
N ILE A 155 -2.77 6.62 11.31
CA ILE A 155 -2.27 5.27 11.12
C ILE A 155 -3.32 4.29 11.66
N TYR A 156 -3.71 3.34 10.83
CA TYR A 156 -4.67 2.30 11.20
C TYR A 156 -4.10 0.93 10.81
N ALA A 157 -4.13 -0.03 11.75
CA ALA A 157 -3.80 -1.42 11.45
C ALA A 157 -5.05 -2.28 11.59
N PHE A 158 -5.35 -3.08 10.57
CA PHE A 158 -6.47 -4.01 10.55
C PHE A 158 -5.95 -5.45 10.57
N PRO A 159 -6.62 -6.38 11.27
CA PRO A 159 -6.36 -7.81 11.10
C PRO A 159 -6.50 -8.20 9.63
N ALA A 160 -5.53 -8.98 9.10
CA ALA A 160 -5.53 -9.39 7.70
C ALA A 160 -6.00 -10.84 7.48
N ASP A 161 -6.30 -11.59 8.54
CA ASP A 161 -6.66 -13.01 8.47
C ASP A 161 -7.86 -13.28 7.54
N ASP A 162 -8.75 -12.30 7.43
CA ASP A 162 -9.97 -12.36 6.63
C ASP A 162 -9.90 -11.61 5.30
N LEU A 163 -8.74 -11.08 4.92
CA LEU A 163 -8.61 -10.31 3.68
C LEU A 163 -8.19 -11.21 2.53
N ASP A 164 -8.86 -11.04 1.38
CA ASP A 164 -8.40 -11.59 0.12
C ASP A 164 -7.23 -10.74 -0.41
N PRO A 165 -6.00 -11.28 -0.55
CA PRO A 165 -4.85 -10.56 -1.10
C PRO A 165 -5.04 -10.01 -2.51
N LYS A 166 -6.02 -10.54 -3.26
CA LYS A 166 -6.37 -10.08 -4.61
C LYS A 166 -7.69 -9.29 -4.65
N GLY A 167 -8.30 -9.09 -3.48
CA GLY A 167 -9.57 -8.41 -3.34
C GLY A 167 -9.45 -6.90 -3.33
N ARG A 168 -10.62 -6.25 -3.34
CA ARG A 168 -10.74 -4.82 -3.07
C ARG A 168 -11.36 -4.60 -1.70
N VAL A 169 -10.84 -3.62 -0.98
CA VAL A 169 -11.35 -3.18 0.32
C VAL A 169 -11.52 -1.67 0.31
N THR A 170 -12.38 -1.15 1.18
CA THR A 170 -12.59 0.30 1.29
C THR A 170 -12.30 0.77 2.70
N LEU A 171 -11.31 1.65 2.86
CA LEU A 171 -11.13 2.39 4.11
C LEU A 171 -12.18 3.49 4.18
N VAL A 172 -12.91 3.54 5.28
CA VAL A 172 -13.83 4.65 5.60
C VAL A 172 -13.37 5.27 6.90
N VAL A 173 -13.14 6.58 6.89
CA VAL A 173 -12.78 7.38 8.06
C VAL A 173 -13.98 8.24 8.44
N ARG A 174 -14.33 8.26 9.72
CA ARG A 174 -15.44 9.00 10.30
C ARG A 174 -14.96 9.96 11.37
N ASP A 175 -15.63 11.09 11.52
CA ASP A 175 -15.43 12.00 12.65
C ASP A 175 -16.11 11.48 13.94
N LYS A 176 -16.03 12.28 15.01
CA LYS A 176 -16.63 11.97 16.32
C LYS A 176 -18.15 11.89 16.29
N ASP A 177 -18.77 12.49 15.27
CA ASP A 177 -20.22 12.54 15.06
C ASP A 177 -20.66 11.47 14.04
N GLU A 178 -19.79 10.47 13.81
CA GLU A 178 -19.94 9.34 12.87
C GLU A 178 -20.07 9.72 11.39
N ARG A 179 -19.85 10.99 11.03
CA ARG A 179 -19.92 11.44 9.65
C ARG A 179 -18.70 10.95 8.88
N GLU A 180 -18.92 10.40 7.71
CA GLU A 180 -17.83 10.03 6.80
C GLU A 180 -17.07 11.28 6.34
N VAL A 181 -15.78 11.32 6.64
CA VAL A 181 -14.88 12.43 6.29
C VAL A 181 -13.90 12.05 5.18
N ALA A 182 -13.60 10.76 5.04
CA ALA A 182 -12.76 10.27 3.95
C ALA A 182 -13.11 8.82 3.58
N ARG A 183 -12.92 8.51 2.30
CA ARG A 183 -13.12 7.18 1.72
C ARG A 183 -11.99 6.86 0.76
N PHE A 184 -11.40 5.67 0.87
CA PHE A 184 -10.36 5.20 -0.04
C PHE A 184 -10.69 3.79 -0.53
N VAL A 185 -10.72 3.60 -1.84
CA VAL A 185 -10.77 2.27 -2.44
C VAL A 185 -9.35 1.76 -2.59
N ILE A 186 -9.11 0.55 -2.09
CA ILE A 186 -7.82 -0.12 -2.08
C ILE A 186 -7.95 -1.40 -2.90
N ASP A 187 -7.17 -1.50 -3.97
CA ASP A 187 -7.03 -2.73 -4.75
C ASP A 187 -5.77 -3.47 -4.31
N LEU A 188 -5.93 -4.56 -3.54
CA LEU A 188 -4.81 -5.31 -2.98
C LEU A 188 -4.06 -6.10 -4.06
N SER A 189 -4.70 -6.38 -5.21
CA SER A 189 -4.05 -7.03 -6.37
C SER A 189 -3.07 -6.10 -7.11
N ALA A 190 -3.07 -4.80 -6.78
CA ALA A 190 -2.15 -3.84 -7.36
C ALA A 190 -0.90 -3.60 -6.48
N MET A 191 -0.79 -4.28 -5.33
CA MET A 191 0.21 -3.99 -4.29
C MET A 191 1.02 -5.24 -3.97
N ARG A 192 2.35 -5.12 -3.80
CA ARG A 192 3.20 -6.21 -3.30
C ARG A 192 3.25 -6.22 -1.78
#